data_AF-A0A1H7HXD2-F1
#
_entry.id   AF-A0A1H7HXD2-F1
#
_cell.length_a   1.000
_cell.length_b   1.000
_cell.length_c   1.000
_cell.angle_alpha   90.00
_cell.angle_beta   90.00
_cell.angle_gamma   90.00
#
_symmetry.space_group_name_H-M   'P 1'
#
loop_
_entity.id
_entity.type
_entity.pdbx_description
1 polymer ?
#
loop_
_entity_poly.entity_id
_entity_poly.type
_entity_poly.pdbx_seq_one_letter_code
_entity_poly.pdbx_strand_id
1 'polypeptide(L)'
;MELNFRSLRQDSALALEVLLGRIHPDASREELVRDVAAVCLRFHTLGVASLLVDGYPKDFFLNLGRAGESWRRLLALLRSRGESPPPGTWHEPLLGAVAAGHWELARRIVQDSATQWQPGAEEYEDDFDWAVLLRELIAPREEGLERTDALATRLERSGAETYAERLALVEALRQRAAHAFFEAFEATRLAHEQQTEKLANHFTTDAERFAPYRYVWFEGLALLRLGERAGLQSHDRYLYCPPLARVRMAVPVDEDWLVRLPA
;
A
#
# COMPACT_ATOMS: atom_id res chain seq x y z
N MET A 1 -14.90 10.92 -14.10
CA MET A 1 -13.57 11.07 -14.74
C MET A 1 -13.24 9.78 -15.47
N GLU A 2 -13.10 9.82 -16.80
CA GLU A 2 -12.72 8.64 -17.61
C GLU A 2 -11.19 8.62 -17.78
N LEU A 3 -10.55 7.51 -17.44
CA LEU A 3 -9.08 7.38 -17.43
C LEU A 3 -8.60 6.49 -18.58
N ASN A 4 -7.69 7.01 -19.40
CA ASN A 4 -7.05 6.24 -20.47
C ASN A 4 -5.78 5.54 -19.96
N PHE A 5 -5.91 4.30 -19.52
CA PHE A 5 -4.79 3.52 -19.00
C PHE A 5 -3.68 3.21 -20.03
N ARG A 6 -3.98 3.25 -21.33
CA ARG A 6 -2.93 3.06 -22.36
C ARG A 6 -1.98 4.25 -22.38
N SER A 7 -2.53 5.47 -22.39
CA SER A 7 -1.75 6.71 -22.33
C SER A 7 -1.01 6.82 -20.99
N LEU A 8 -1.72 6.63 -19.87
CA LEU A 8 -1.10 6.69 -18.53
C LEU A 8 0.09 5.73 -18.37
N ARG A 9 0.02 4.54 -18.98
CA ARG A 9 1.13 3.59 -18.99
C ARG A 9 2.33 4.12 -19.76
N GLN A 10 2.11 4.66 -20.97
CA GLN A 10 3.18 5.23 -21.79
C GLN A 10 3.83 6.43 -21.09
N ASP A 11 3.01 7.34 -20.56
CA ASP A 11 3.48 8.53 -19.85
C ASP A 11 4.25 8.15 -18.58
N SER A 12 3.77 7.14 -17.84
CA SER A 12 4.47 6.64 -16.65
C SER A 12 5.81 5.98 -16.97
N ALA A 13 5.92 5.26 -18.10
CA ALA A 13 7.19 4.67 -18.53
C ALA A 13 8.22 5.76 -18.87
N LEU A 14 7.83 6.78 -19.64
CA LEU A 14 8.70 7.90 -20.00
C LEU A 14 9.10 8.72 -18.76
N ALA A 15 8.14 9.01 -17.87
CA ALA A 15 8.41 9.75 -16.63
C ALA A 15 9.39 9.00 -15.72
N LEU A 16 9.30 7.67 -15.67
CA LEU A 16 10.17 6.85 -14.83
C LEU A 16 11.64 6.95 -15.25
N GLU A 17 11.94 6.95 -16.56
CA GLU A 17 13.32 7.12 -17.07
C GLU A 17 13.93 8.44 -16.59
N VAL A 18 13.14 9.52 -16.63
CA VAL A 18 13.57 10.84 -16.16
C VAL A 18 13.73 10.88 -14.64
N LEU A 19 12.79 10.31 -13.89
CA LEU A 19 12.81 10.32 -12.43
C LEU A 19 14.00 9.53 -11.87
N LEU A 20 14.28 8.34 -12.41
CA LEU A 20 15.40 7.52 -11.96
C LEU A 20 16.75 8.20 -12.17
N GLY A 21 16.89 9.01 -13.23
CA GLY A 21 18.10 9.79 -13.49
C GLY A 21 18.32 10.99 -12.56
N ARG A 22 17.28 11.42 -11.85
CA ARG A 22 17.32 12.59 -10.94
C ARG A 22 17.60 12.22 -9.49
N ILE A 23 17.34 10.97 -9.10
CA ILE A 23 17.52 10.55 -7.71
C ILE A 23 19.01 10.37 -7.43
N HIS A 24 19.52 11.22 -6.55
CA HIS A 24 20.88 11.14 -6.04
C HIS A 24 20.83 10.86 -4.54
N PRO A 25 21.68 9.96 -4.01
CA PRO A 25 21.73 9.70 -2.58
C PRO A 25 21.86 11.00 -1.80
N ASP A 26 22.76 11.89 -2.18
CA ASP A 26 23.08 13.13 -1.45
C ASP A 26 22.02 14.23 -1.51
N ALA A 27 20.87 14.00 -2.16
CA ALA A 27 19.75 14.93 -2.15
C ALA A 27 19.17 15.09 -0.73
N SER A 28 18.45 16.20 -0.52
CA SER A 28 17.75 16.45 0.75
C SER A 28 16.69 15.38 1.02
N ARG A 29 16.34 15.21 2.30
CA ARG A 29 15.26 14.30 2.71
C ARG A 29 13.98 14.54 1.92
N GLU A 30 13.53 15.79 1.83
CA GLU A 30 12.27 16.15 1.18
C GLU A 30 12.29 15.80 -0.32
N GLU A 31 13.42 16.06 -1.00
CA GLU A 31 13.60 15.70 -2.41
C GLU A 31 13.61 14.18 -2.61
N LEU A 32 14.35 13.44 -1.79
CA LEU A 32 14.39 11.98 -1.85
C LEU A 32 13.00 11.37 -1.66
N VAL A 33 12.28 11.79 -0.62
CA VAL A 33 10.95 11.28 -0.31
C VAL A 33 9.98 11.59 -1.46
N ARG A 34 9.97 12.82 -1.97
CA ARG A 34 9.14 13.23 -3.10
C ARG A 34 9.44 12.41 -4.35
N ASP A 35 10.72 12.30 -4.72
CA ASP A 35 11.12 11.69 -5.99
C ASP A 35 10.93 10.17 -5.97
N VAL A 36 11.23 9.51 -4.85
CA VAL A 36 10.97 8.06 -4.70
C VAL A 36 9.47 7.78 -4.60
N ALA A 37 8.67 8.62 -3.95
CA ALA A 37 7.20 8.48 -3.95
C ALA A 37 6.64 8.60 -5.39
N ALA A 38 7.17 9.52 -6.19
CA ALA A 38 6.81 9.64 -7.61
C ALA A 38 7.19 8.39 -8.41
N VAL A 39 8.38 7.82 -8.18
CA VAL A 39 8.80 6.54 -8.78
C VAL A 39 7.84 5.41 -8.41
N CYS A 40 7.49 5.28 -7.13
CA CYS A 40 6.55 4.26 -6.67
C CYS A 40 5.17 4.40 -7.35
N LEU A 41 4.67 5.63 -7.46
CA LEU A 41 3.43 5.93 -8.18
C LEU A 41 3.50 5.47 -9.64
N ARG A 42 4.60 5.75 -10.35
CA ARG A 42 4.75 5.32 -11.76
C ARG A 42 4.77 3.80 -11.88
N PHE A 43 5.44 3.09 -10.98
CA PHE A 43 5.37 1.64 -10.94
C PHE A 43 3.95 1.13 -10.66
N HIS A 44 3.23 1.70 -9.71
CA HIS A 44 1.83 1.32 -9.46
C HIS A 44 0.96 1.55 -10.70
N THR A 45 1.10 2.68 -11.39
CA THR A 45 0.39 2.97 -12.64
C THR A 45 0.73 1.97 -13.74
N LEU A 46 2.02 1.64 -13.94
CA LEU A 46 2.44 0.63 -14.91
C LEU A 46 1.85 -0.74 -14.59
N GLY A 47 1.88 -1.14 -13.31
CA GLY A 47 1.33 -2.42 -12.86
C GLY A 47 -0.18 -2.50 -13.06
N VAL A 48 -0.92 -1.50 -12.60
CA VAL A 48 -2.39 -1.44 -12.72
C VAL A 48 -2.81 -1.32 -14.19
N ALA A 49 -2.15 -0.49 -14.99
CA ALA A 49 -2.45 -0.39 -16.42
C ALA A 49 -2.21 -1.71 -17.15
N SER A 50 -1.11 -2.41 -16.87
CA SER A 50 -0.83 -3.72 -17.48
C SER A 50 -1.87 -4.77 -17.08
N LEU A 51 -2.34 -4.73 -15.84
CA LEU A 51 -3.43 -5.59 -15.37
C LEU A 51 -4.76 -5.30 -16.09
N LEU A 52 -5.17 -4.02 -16.14
CA LEU A 52 -6.49 -3.62 -16.62
C LEU A 52 -6.60 -3.60 -18.15
N VAL A 53 -5.51 -3.27 -18.84
CA VAL A 53 -5.50 -3.14 -20.31
C VAL A 53 -5.19 -4.47 -20.98
N ASP A 54 -4.17 -5.18 -20.49
CA ASP A 54 -3.66 -6.38 -21.18
C ASP A 54 -4.02 -7.68 -20.45
N GLY A 55 -4.56 -7.60 -19.23
CA GLY A 55 -4.86 -8.79 -18.43
C GLY A 55 -3.60 -9.56 -18.03
N TYR A 56 -2.45 -8.89 -17.93
CA TYR A 56 -1.16 -9.51 -17.62
C TYR A 56 -0.80 -9.35 -16.13
N PRO A 57 -1.14 -10.34 -15.28
CA PRO A 57 -0.84 -10.27 -13.85
C PRO A 57 0.66 -10.23 -13.53
N LYS A 58 1.52 -10.78 -14.40
CA LYS A 58 2.98 -10.78 -14.17
C LYS A 58 3.54 -9.37 -14.02
N ASP A 59 3.19 -8.47 -14.92
CA ASP A 59 3.70 -7.09 -14.89
C ASP A 59 3.09 -6.30 -13.74
N PHE A 60 1.86 -6.61 -13.34
CA PHE A 60 1.28 -6.08 -12.11
C PHE A 60 2.15 -6.41 -10.89
N PHE A 61 2.41 -7.69 -10.64
CA PHE A 61 3.21 -8.12 -9.49
C PHE A 61 4.65 -7.62 -9.54
N LEU A 62 5.29 -7.66 -10.71
CA LEU A 62 6.64 -7.13 -10.90
C LEU A 62 6.75 -5.67 -10.46
N ASN A 63 5.82 -4.83 -10.93
CA ASN A 63 5.87 -3.40 -10.63
C ASN A 63 5.52 -3.08 -9.17
N LEU A 64 4.61 -3.84 -8.53
CA LEU A 64 4.39 -3.72 -7.07
C LEU A 64 5.67 -4.05 -6.28
N GLY A 65 6.40 -5.09 -6.68
CA GLY A 65 7.69 -5.43 -6.08
C GLY A 65 8.74 -4.33 -6.26
N ARG A 66 8.84 -3.73 -7.46
CA ARG A 66 9.75 -2.60 -7.74
C ARG A 66 9.42 -1.36 -6.92
N ALA A 67 8.14 -1.03 -6.77
CA ALA A 67 7.71 0.07 -5.91
C ALA A 67 8.09 -0.20 -4.45
N GLY A 68 7.77 -1.39 -3.92
CA GLY A 68 8.11 -1.78 -2.56
C GLY A 68 9.62 -1.74 -2.28
N GLU A 69 10.45 -2.25 -3.19
CA GLU A 69 11.91 -2.25 -3.01
C GLU A 69 12.51 -0.83 -3.13
N SER A 70 11.99 0.00 -4.04
CA SER A 70 12.37 1.42 -4.12
C SER A 70 12.07 2.15 -2.81
N TRP A 71 10.89 1.90 -2.23
CA TRP A 71 10.50 2.45 -0.94
C TRP A 71 11.38 1.93 0.21
N ARG A 72 11.67 0.63 0.24
CA ARG A 72 12.59 0.04 1.23
C ARG A 72 13.97 0.70 1.20
N ARG A 73 14.53 0.93 0.01
CA ARG A 73 15.84 1.59 -0.16
C ARG A 73 15.83 3.03 0.34
N LEU A 74 14.76 3.78 0.09
CA LEU A 74 14.57 5.11 0.67
C LEU A 74 14.60 5.04 2.20
N LEU A 75 13.76 4.18 2.81
CA LEU A 75 13.66 4.08 4.27
C LEU A 75 15.00 3.68 4.91
N ALA A 76 15.73 2.73 4.30
CA ALA A 76 17.05 2.32 4.75
C ALA A 76 18.06 3.48 4.70
N LEU A 77 18.07 4.27 3.61
CA LEU A 77 18.92 5.46 3.48
C LEU A 77 18.58 6.51 4.54
N LEU A 78 17.31 6.87 4.71
CA LEU A 78 16.88 7.85 5.72
C LEU A 78 17.31 7.42 7.12
N ARG A 79 17.10 6.14 7.46
CA ARG A 79 17.57 5.56 8.73
C ARG A 79 19.08 5.67 8.89
N SER A 80 19.86 5.38 7.84
CA SER A 80 21.33 5.50 7.87
C SER A 80 21.81 6.93 8.11
N ARG A 81 21.00 7.93 7.75
CA ARG A 81 21.26 9.35 7.97
C ARG A 81 20.75 9.87 9.32
N GLY A 82 20.04 9.04 10.09
CA GLY A 82 19.32 9.48 11.28
C GLY A 82 18.15 10.42 10.98
N GLU A 83 17.65 10.40 9.74
CA GLU A 83 16.50 11.21 9.31
C GLU A 83 15.19 10.49 9.63
N SER A 84 14.14 11.27 9.91
CA SER A 84 12.82 10.70 10.17
C SER A 84 12.22 10.09 8.90
N PRO A 85 11.56 8.93 8.99
CA PRO A 85 10.84 8.36 7.85
C PRO A 85 9.66 9.27 7.42
N PRO A 86 9.10 9.04 6.22
CA PRO A 86 7.86 9.68 5.78
C PRO A 86 6.67 9.38 6.71
N PRO A 87 5.55 10.12 6.58
CA PRO A 87 4.32 9.85 7.33
C PRO A 87 3.88 8.39 7.23
N GLY A 88 3.28 7.85 8.30
CA GLY A 88 2.91 6.44 8.39
C GLY A 88 1.83 6.01 7.39
N THR A 89 0.98 6.96 6.99
CA THR A 89 -0.08 6.84 5.99
C THR A 89 0.43 6.68 4.55
N TRP A 90 1.71 6.98 4.28
CA TRP A 90 2.31 6.81 2.95
C TRP A 90 2.75 5.36 2.76
N HIS A 91 1.77 4.46 2.76
CA HIS A 91 1.97 3.01 2.86
C HIS A 91 1.62 2.24 1.59
N GLU A 92 1.26 2.89 0.49
CA GLU A 92 0.88 2.21 -0.75
C GLU A 92 1.97 1.26 -1.27
N PRO A 93 3.29 1.58 -1.22
CA PRO A 93 4.33 0.64 -1.61
C PRO A 93 4.38 -0.60 -0.70
N LEU A 94 4.11 -0.43 0.61
CA LEU A 94 4.00 -1.55 1.55
C LEU A 94 2.79 -2.43 1.19
N LEU A 95 1.63 -1.83 0.99
CA LEU A 95 0.41 -2.55 0.62
C LEU A 95 0.58 -3.30 -0.70
N GLY A 96 1.23 -2.69 -1.68
CA GLY A 96 1.60 -3.33 -2.94
C GLY A 96 2.50 -4.55 -2.73
N ALA A 97 3.56 -4.44 -1.91
CA ALA A 97 4.43 -5.57 -1.58
C ALA A 97 3.67 -6.72 -0.91
N VAL A 98 2.72 -6.42 -0.01
CA VAL A 98 1.86 -7.42 0.65
C VAL A 98 0.90 -8.05 -0.34
N ALA A 99 0.22 -7.26 -1.17
CA ALA A 99 -0.68 -7.74 -2.22
C ALA A 99 0.03 -8.71 -3.19
N ALA A 100 1.30 -8.43 -3.49
CA ALA A 100 2.18 -9.26 -4.30
C ALA A 100 2.75 -10.49 -3.58
N GLY A 101 2.55 -10.62 -2.26
CA GLY A 101 3.07 -11.73 -1.47
C GLY A 101 4.57 -11.63 -1.16
N HIS A 102 5.20 -10.46 -1.33
CA HIS A 102 6.59 -10.20 -0.98
C HIS A 102 6.75 -9.95 0.53
N TRP A 103 6.48 -10.97 1.34
CA TRP A 103 6.42 -10.85 2.80
C TRP A 103 7.72 -10.40 3.46
N GLU A 104 8.87 -10.85 2.95
CA GLU A 104 10.17 -10.44 3.48
C GLU A 104 10.47 -8.96 3.19
N LEU A 105 10.16 -8.50 1.98
CA LEU A 105 10.25 -7.09 1.61
C LEU A 105 9.31 -6.25 2.49
N ALA A 106 8.05 -6.69 2.65
CA ALA A 106 7.07 -6.00 3.49
C ALA A 106 7.56 -5.89 4.94
N ARG A 107 8.16 -6.94 5.52
CA ARG A 107 8.76 -6.89 6.87
C ARG A 107 9.86 -5.83 6.98
N ARG A 108 10.75 -5.73 6.00
CA ARG A 108 11.83 -4.72 5.97
C ARG A 108 11.28 -3.30 5.86
N ILE A 109 10.24 -3.10 5.05
CA ILE A 109 9.55 -1.80 4.98
C ILE A 109 8.95 -1.45 6.34
N VAL A 110 8.26 -2.39 7.00
CA VAL A 110 7.66 -2.16 8.34
C VAL A 110 8.72 -1.79 9.37
N GLN A 111 9.88 -2.46 9.35
CA GLN A 111 10.98 -2.21 10.28
C GLN A 111 11.46 -0.75 10.26
N ASP A 112 11.50 -0.13 9.08
CA ASP A 112 12.05 1.22 8.88
C ASP A 112 10.98 2.31 8.71
N SER A 113 9.70 1.96 8.86
CA SER A 113 8.57 2.89 8.80
C SER A 113 8.40 3.71 10.09
N ALA A 114 7.67 4.83 10.01
CA ALA A 114 7.43 5.74 11.14
C ALA A 114 6.78 5.06 12.35
N THR A 115 7.43 5.06 13.51
CA THR A 115 6.90 4.44 14.73
C THR A 115 6.10 5.38 15.62
N GLN A 116 6.12 6.68 15.31
CA GLN A 116 5.45 7.74 16.06
C GLN A 116 4.72 8.67 15.08
N TRP A 117 3.54 9.14 15.49
CA TRP A 117 2.83 10.19 14.79
C TRP A 117 3.65 11.48 14.84
N GLN A 118 3.68 12.23 13.74
CA GLN A 118 4.45 13.45 13.61
C GLN A 118 3.48 14.66 13.60
N PRO A 119 3.31 15.38 14.72
CA PRO A 119 2.43 16.54 14.77
C PRO A 119 2.85 17.59 13.73
N GLY A 120 1.93 18.02 12.88
CA GLY A 120 2.19 18.99 11.82
C GLY A 120 2.62 18.40 10.47
N ALA A 121 2.81 17.08 10.38
CA ALA A 121 2.66 16.39 9.09
C ALA A 121 1.18 16.42 8.68
N GLU A 122 0.88 16.44 7.38
CA GLU A 122 -0.49 16.36 6.84
C GLU A 122 -1.10 14.95 7.07
N GLU A 123 -1.19 14.51 8.33
CA GLU A 123 -1.60 13.17 8.76
C GLU A 123 -2.43 13.29 10.04
N TYR A 124 -3.66 12.77 10.00
CA TYR A 124 -4.51 12.66 11.18
C TYR A 124 -4.06 11.51 12.07
N GLU A 125 -4.29 11.63 13.38
CA GLU A 125 -3.82 10.65 14.38
C GLU A 125 -4.48 9.28 14.20
N ASP A 126 -5.77 9.24 13.87
CA ASP A 126 -6.52 8.01 13.59
C ASP A 126 -6.06 7.32 12.29
N ASP A 127 -5.74 8.09 11.24
CA ASP A 127 -5.13 7.55 10.02
C ASP A 127 -3.74 6.95 10.29
N PHE A 128 -2.93 7.61 11.12
CA PHE A 128 -1.65 7.07 11.56
C PHE A 128 -1.84 5.77 12.34
N ASP A 129 -2.80 5.74 13.28
CA ASP A 129 -3.11 4.57 14.10
C ASP A 129 -3.53 3.37 13.27
N TRP A 130 -4.40 3.59 12.27
CA TRP A 130 -4.75 2.56 11.30
C TRP A 130 -3.52 2.05 10.54
N ALA A 131 -2.67 2.96 10.07
CA ALA A 131 -1.45 2.58 9.38
C ALA A 131 -0.49 1.76 10.29
N VAL A 132 -0.38 2.09 11.58
CA VAL A 132 0.41 1.29 12.53
C VAL A 132 -0.22 -0.08 12.74
N LEU A 133 -1.55 -0.15 12.92
CA LEU A 133 -2.27 -1.41 13.10
C LEU A 133 -2.05 -2.36 11.90
N LEU A 134 -2.17 -1.87 10.67
CA LEU A 134 -1.86 -2.63 9.46
C LEU A 134 -0.44 -3.20 9.47
N ARG A 135 0.55 -2.42 9.90
CA ARG A 135 1.95 -2.84 9.96
C ARG A 135 2.17 -3.96 10.98
N GLU A 136 1.51 -3.89 12.13
CA GLU A 136 1.54 -4.97 13.13
C GLU A 136 0.89 -6.26 12.59
N LEU A 137 -0.17 -6.17 11.78
CA LEU A 137 -0.75 -7.33 11.12
C LEU A 137 0.19 -7.95 10.06
N ILE A 138 0.95 -7.13 9.34
CA ILE A 138 1.87 -7.57 8.28
C ILE A 138 3.12 -8.24 8.87
N ALA A 139 3.70 -7.62 9.89
CA ALA A 139 4.95 -8.03 10.51
C ALA A 139 4.81 -8.07 12.05
N PRO A 140 4.03 -9.03 12.58
CA PRO A 140 3.79 -9.13 14.01
C PRO A 140 5.09 -9.40 14.77
N ARG A 141 5.27 -8.66 15.87
CA ARG A 141 6.39 -8.83 16.83
C ARG A 141 6.04 -9.88 17.88
N GLU A 142 7.02 -10.30 18.69
CA GLU A 142 6.80 -11.29 19.76
C GLU A 142 5.72 -10.86 20.78
N GLU A 143 5.61 -9.55 21.06
CA GLU A 143 4.57 -8.93 21.90
C GLU A 143 3.29 -8.56 21.12
N GLY A 144 3.13 -9.09 19.90
CA GLY A 144 2.25 -8.53 18.87
C GLY A 144 0.75 -8.53 19.20
N LEU A 145 0.25 -9.47 20.01
CA LEU A 145 -1.18 -9.54 20.33
C LEU A 145 -1.64 -8.38 21.23
N GLU A 146 -0.93 -8.13 22.33
CA GLU A 146 -1.27 -7.04 23.27
C GLU A 146 -1.14 -5.66 22.61
N ARG A 147 -0.14 -5.50 21.74
CA ARG A 147 0.06 -4.27 20.97
C ARG A 147 -1.05 -4.04 19.95
N THR A 148 -1.48 -5.09 19.26
CA THR A 148 -2.60 -5.02 18.29
C THR A 148 -3.90 -4.67 19.02
N ASP A 149 -4.15 -5.25 20.20
CA ASP A 149 -5.30 -4.92 21.05
C ASP A 149 -5.32 -3.45 21.48
N ALA A 150 -4.18 -2.96 21.96
CA ALA A 150 -4.05 -1.58 22.40
C ALA A 150 -4.30 -0.58 21.25
N LEU A 151 -3.79 -0.88 20.05
CA LEU A 151 -4.01 -0.06 18.85
C LEU A 151 -5.47 -0.10 18.38
N ALA A 152 -6.08 -1.28 18.31
CA ALA A 152 -7.49 -1.42 17.94
C ALA A 152 -8.40 -0.65 18.92
N THR A 153 -8.15 -0.78 20.23
CA THR A 153 -8.89 -0.05 21.28
C THR A 153 -8.65 1.46 21.22
N ARG A 154 -7.47 1.91 20.77
CA ARG A 154 -7.18 3.34 20.59
C ARG A 154 -7.96 3.88 19.39
N LEU A 155 -7.90 3.18 18.26
CA LEU A 155 -8.60 3.56 17.03
C LEU A 155 -10.13 3.54 17.20
N GLU A 156 -10.67 2.59 17.96
CA GLU A 156 -12.08 2.56 18.32
C GLU A 156 -12.51 3.80 19.11
N ARG A 157 -11.63 4.37 19.94
CA ARG A 157 -11.93 5.57 20.74
C ARG A 157 -11.80 6.86 19.94
N SER A 158 -10.83 6.96 19.03
CA SER A 158 -10.54 8.19 18.27
C SER A 158 -11.27 8.28 16.93
N GLY A 159 -11.56 7.15 16.29
CA GLY A 159 -12.08 7.07 14.92
C GLY A 159 -13.23 6.07 14.73
N ALA A 160 -14.05 5.86 15.76
CA ALA A 160 -15.08 4.83 15.83
C ALA A 160 -15.94 4.71 14.55
N GLU A 161 -16.47 5.83 14.05
CA GLU A 161 -17.34 5.84 12.86
C GLU A 161 -16.58 5.60 11.55
N THR A 162 -15.34 6.07 11.46
CA THR A 162 -14.51 5.96 10.24
C THR A 162 -13.91 4.57 10.07
N TYR A 163 -13.63 3.89 11.18
CA TYR A 163 -12.84 2.66 11.23
C TYR A 163 -13.61 1.42 11.70
N ALA A 164 -14.91 1.52 11.97
CA ALA A 164 -15.73 0.42 12.48
C ALA A 164 -15.59 -0.87 11.66
N GLU A 165 -15.73 -0.80 10.33
CA GLU A 165 -15.67 -1.97 9.46
C GLU A 165 -14.26 -2.57 9.40
N ARG A 166 -13.23 -1.71 9.43
CA ARG A 166 -11.83 -2.13 9.47
C ARG A 166 -11.49 -2.82 10.79
N LEU A 167 -11.99 -2.31 11.91
CA LEU A 167 -11.82 -2.91 13.24
C LEU A 167 -12.53 -4.28 13.32
N ALA A 168 -13.74 -4.40 12.77
CA ALA A 168 -14.44 -5.68 12.66
C ALA A 168 -13.63 -6.71 11.84
N LEU A 169 -12.98 -6.27 10.76
CA LEU A 169 -12.11 -7.12 9.94
C LEU A 169 -10.87 -7.58 10.73
N VAL A 170 -10.21 -6.67 11.45
CA VAL A 170 -9.05 -6.99 12.30
C VAL A 170 -9.44 -8.05 13.34
N GLU A 171 -10.59 -7.88 13.99
CA GLU A 171 -11.05 -8.82 15.01
C GLU A 171 -11.39 -10.20 14.40
N ALA A 172 -12.08 -10.22 13.27
CA ALA A 172 -12.38 -11.47 12.56
C ALA A 172 -11.10 -12.19 12.09
N LEU A 173 -10.09 -11.45 11.66
CA LEU A 173 -8.78 -12.00 11.28
C LEU A 173 -8.09 -12.67 12.49
N ARG A 174 -8.14 -12.02 13.66
CA ARG A 174 -7.56 -12.56 14.91
C ARG A 174 -8.24 -13.83 15.37
N GLN A 175 -9.57 -13.84 15.34
CA GLN A 175 -10.37 -15.02 15.70
C GLN A 175 -10.34 -16.12 14.62
N ARG A 176 -9.75 -15.84 13.45
CA ARG A 176 -9.81 -16.69 12.26
C ARG A 176 -11.25 -17.03 11.86
N ALA A 177 -12.16 -16.09 12.09
CA ALA A 177 -13.58 -16.24 11.83
C ALA A 177 -13.88 -15.92 10.36
N ALA A 178 -13.73 -16.91 9.48
CA ALA A 178 -13.83 -16.72 8.02
C ALA A 178 -15.09 -15.96 7.56
N HIS A 179 -16.27 -16.35 8.06
CA HIS A 179 -17.53 -15.69 7.71
C HIS A 179 -17.52 -14.20 8.11
N ALA A 180 -17.20 -13.92 9.37
CA ALA A 180 -17.13 -12.54 9.89
C ALA A 180 -16.09 -11.70 9.15
N PHE A 181 -14.97 -12.31 8.74
CA PHE A 181 -13.92 -11.63 7.99
C PHE A 181 -14.40 -11.17 6.62
N PHE A 182 -15.04 -12.04 5.84
CA PHE A 182 -15.51 -11.68 4.50
C PHE A 182 -16.72 -10.73 4.54
N GLU A 183 -17.57 -10.84 5.56
CA GLU A 183 -18.64 -9.87 5.82
C GLU A 183 -18.09 -8.46 6.12
N ALA A 184 -17.12 -8.36 7.04
CA ALA A 184 -16.46 -7.10 7.36
C ALA A 184 -15.64 -6.55 6.18
N PHE A 185 -15.04 -7.42 5.36
CA PHE A 185 -14.35 -7.04 4.13
C PHE A 185 -15.28 -6.37 3.12
N GLU A 186 -16.48 -6.92 2.89
CA GLU A 186 -17.47 -6.31 2.00
C GLU A 186 -17.98 -4.96 2.54
N ALA A 187 -18.18 -4.84 3.85
CA ALA A 187 -18.54 -3.57 4.47
C ALA A 187 -17.43 -2.52 4.28
N THR A 188 -16.17 -2.91 4.50
CA THR A 188 -15.00 -2.04 4.25
C THR A 188 -14.89 -1.65 2.78
N ARG A 189 -15.17 -2.59 1.87
CA ARG A 189 -15.18 -2.34 0.42
C ARG A 189 -16.25 -1.33 0.00
N LEU A 190 -17.43 -1.37 0.62
CA LEU A 190 -18.50 -0.38 0.40
C LEU A 190 -18.07 1.02 0.88
N ALA A 191 -17.43 1.13 2.04
CA ALA A 191 -16.87 2.39 2.51
C ALA A 191 -15.78 2.92 1.56
N HIS A 192 -14.90 2.03 1.06
CA HIS A 192 -13.90 2.38 0.06
C HIS A 192 -14.54 2.88 -1.25
N GLU A 193 -15.59 2.21 -1.75
CA GLU A 193 -16.33 2.64 -2.94
C GLU A 193 -16.87 4.06 -2.81
N GLN A 194 -17.50 4.38 -1.68
CA GLN A 194 -18.02 5.72 -1.41
C GLN A 194 -16.90 6.76 -1.40
N GLN A 195 -15.75 6.46 -0.78
CA GLN A 195 -14.62 7.37 -0.74
C GLN A 195 -13.99 7.57 -2.13
N THR A 196 -13.81 6.48 -2.88
CA THR A 196 -13.28 6.52 -4.25
C THR A 196 -14.19 7.32 -5.18
N GLU A 197 -15.51 7.18 -5.08
CA GLU A 197 -16.45 7.96 -5.88
C GLU A 197 -16.55 9.44 -5.44
N LYS A 198 -16.37 9.74 -4.15
CA LYS A 198 -16.20 11.13 -3.70
C LYS A 198 -14.96 11.78 -4.33
N LEU A 199 -13.81 11.10 -4.25
CA LEU A 199 -12.56 11.58 -4.84
C LEU A 199 -12.64 11.72 -6.36
N ALA A 200 -13.30 10.79 -7.03
CA ALA A 200 -13.53 10.79 -8.47
C ALA A 200 -14.29 12.02 -8.99
N ASN A 201 -15.16 12.58 -8.16
CA ASN A 201 -16.02 13.71 -8.49
C ASN A 201 -15.48 15.04 -7.95
N HIS A 202 -14.40 15.01 -7.17
CA HIS A 202 -13.77 16.21 -6.62
C HIS A 202 -12.84 16.86 -7.65
N PHE A 203 -13.00 18.16 -7.92
CA PHE A 203 -12.29 18.86 -9.00
C PHE A 203 -10.78 19.03 -8.74
N THR A 204 -10.35 19.00 -7.48
CA THR A 204 -8.92 19.10 -7.10
C THR A 204 -8.21 17.75 -7.06
N THR A 205 -8.88 16.64 -7.34
CA THR A 205 -8.24 15.33 -7.32
C THR A 205 -7.24 15.24 -8.47
N ASP A 206 -5.97 15.03 -8.13
CA ASP A 206 -4.92 14.75 -9.10
C ASP A 206 -5.21 13.40 -9.79
N ALA A 207 -5.62 13.48 -11.06
CA ALA A 207 -6.01 12.33 -11.86
C ALA A 207 -4.87 11.33 -12.04
N GLU A 208 -3.62 11.79 -12.17
CA GLU A 208 -2.48 10.90 -12.35
C GLU A 208 -2.16 10.13 -11.08
N ARG A 209 -2.19 10.82 -9.92
CA ARG A 209 -1.96 10.18 -8.62
C ARG A 209 -3.10 9.23 -8.24
N PHE A 210 -4.33 9.58 -8.59
CA PHE A 210 -5.52 8.80 -8.25
C PHE A 210 -5.72 7.57 -9.17
N ALA A 211 -5.29 7.64 -10.43
CA ALA A 211 -5.57 6.64 -11.44
C ALA A 211 -5.29 5.17 -11.04
N PRO A 212 -4.11 4.79 -10.52
CA PRO A 212 -3.84 3.40 -10.17
C PRO A 212 -4.74 2.87 -9.05
N TYR A 213 -5.23 3.75 -8.18
CA TYR A 213 -5.98 3.37 -6.99
C TYR A 213 -7.50 3.41 -7.20
N ARG A 214 -7.97 4.03 -8.29
CA ARG A 214 -9.41 4.14 -8.60
C ARG A 214 -10.08 2.79 -8.82
N TYR A 215 -9.42 1.89 -9.55
CA TYR A 215 -10.01 0.61 -9.97
C TYR A 215 -9.35 -0.61 -9.33
N VAL A 216 -8.26 -0.40 -8.57
CA VAL A 216 -7.56 -1.46 -7.84
C VAL A 216 -7.28 -0.98 -6.42
N TRP A 217 -7.89 -1.64 -5.44
CA TRP A 217 -7.77 -1.28 -4.03
C TRP A 217 -6.63 -2.07 -3.38
N PHE A 218 -5.48 -1.41 -3.19
CA PHE A 218 -4.26 -2.07 -2.70
C PHE A 218 -4.39 -2.54 -1.26
N GLU A 219 -4.99 -1.74 -0.39
CA GLU A 219 -5.29 -2.13 0.98
C GLU A 219 -6.22 -3.34 1.00
N GLY A 220 -7.27 -3.36 0.18
CA GLY A 220 -8.16 -4.53 0.04
C GLY A 220 -7.42 -5.79 -0.39
N LEU A 221 -6.54 -5.70 -1.40
CA LEU A 221 -5.70 -6.81 -1.81
C LEU A 221 -4.77 -7.27 -0.69
N ALA A 222 -4.14 -6.34 0.03
CA ALA A 222 -3.27 -6.65 1.15
C ALA A 222 -4.02 -7.35 2.30
N LEU A 223 -5.24 -6.88 2.63
CA LEU A 223 -6.12 -7.49 3.64
C LEU A 223 -6.53 -8.92 3.24
N LEU A 224 -6.89 -9.15 1.97
CA LEU A 224 -7.16 -10.50 1.47
C LEU A 224 -5.93 -11.41 1.60
N ARG A 225 -4.72 -10.90 1.33
CA ARG A 225 -3.47 -11.66 1.52
C ARG A 225 -3.17 -11.98 2.97
N LEU A 226 -3.48 -11.06 3.90
CA LEU A 226 -3.40 -11.33 5.34
C LEU A 226 -4.39 -12.42 5.75
N GLY A 227 -5.63 -12.36 5.27
CA GLY A 227 -6.64 -13.41 5.45
C GLY A 227 -6.14 -14.77 4.96
N GLU A 228 -5.63 -14.85 3.72
CA GLU A 228 -5.05 -16.08 3.16
C GLU A 228 -3.91 -16.62 4.01
N ARG A 229 -3.03 -15.75 4.52
CA ARG A 229 -1.92 -16.13 5.39
C ARG A 229 -2.39 -16.64 6.76
N ALA A 230 -3.54 -16.17 7.23
CA ALA A 230 -4.21 -16.68 8.42
C ALA A 230 -5.04 -17.95 8.18
N GLY A 231 -5.08 -18.46 6.93
CA GLY A 231 -5.83 -19.66 6.55
C GLY A 231 -7.27 -19.39 6.10
N LEU A 232 -7.66 -18.13 5.92
CA LEU A 232 -8.98 -17.73 5.43
C LEU A 232 -8.94 -17.65 3.90
N GLN A 233 -9.79 -18.41 3.22
CA GLN A 233 -9.84 -18.43 1.76
C GLN A 233 -11.24 -18.13 1.26
N SER A 234 -11.33 -17.26 0.26
CA SER A 234 -12.56 -17.01 -0.51
C SER A 234 -12.26 -17.08 -2.00
N HIS A 235 -13.23 -17.62 -2.74
CA HIS A 235 -13.21 -17.67 -4.20
C HIS A 235 -14.12 -16.60 -4.83
N ASP A 236 -14.74 -15.75 -4.01
CA ASP A 236 -15.69 -14.73 -4.45
C ASP A 236 -14.98 -13.63 -5.24
N ARG A 237 -15.78 -12.86 -5.98
CA ARG A 237 -15.30 -11.71 -6.75
C ARG A 237 -15.61 -10.43 -5.96
N TYR A 238 -14.56 -9.73 -5.57
CA TYR A 238 -14.65 -8.46 -4.85
C TYR A 238 -14.39 -7.30 -5.82
N LEU A 239 -15.26 -6.28 -5.80
CA LEU A 239 -15.02 -5.05 -6.56
C LEU A 239 -13.69 -4.42 -6.11
N TYR A 240 -12.95 -3.84 -7.04
CA TYR A 240 -11.58 -3.29 -6.85
C TYR A 240 -10.48 -4.30 -6.50
N CYS A 241 -10.80 -5.58 -6.32
CA CYS A 241 -9.83 -6.66 -6.07
C CYS A 241 -9.95 -7.73 -7.17
N PRO A 242 -9.59 -7.42 -8.42
CA PRO A 242 -9.84 -8.30 -9.56
C PRO A 242 -9.16 -9.66 -9.36
N PRO A 243 -9.76 -10.78 -9.83
CA PRO A 243 -9.19 -12.12 -9.67
C PRO A 243 -7.74 -12.24 -10.14
N LEU A 244 -7.37 -11.53 -11.22
CA LEU A 244 -6.00 -11.50 -11.73
C LEU A 244 -4.99 -10.85 -10.78
N ALA A 245 -5.40 -9.89 -9.93
CA ALA A 245 -4.54 -9.32 -8.89
C ALA A 245 -4.40 -10.24 -7.65
N ARG A 246 -5.21 -11.31 -7.58
CA ARG A 246 -5.22 -12.26 -6.46
C ARG A 246 -4.57 -13.60 -6.78
N VAL A 247 -4.12 -13.83 -8.01
CA VAL A 247 -3.36 -15.06 -8.31
C VAL A 247 -2.07 -15.08 -7.51
N ARG A 248 -1.61 -16.27 -7.10
CA ARG A 248 -0.31 -16.42 -6.44
C ARG A 248 0.77 -16.40 -7.51
N MET A 249 1.65 -15.42 -7.44
CA MET A 249 2.73 -15.28 -8.40
C MET A 249 4.03 -14.94 -7.69
N ALA A 250 5.07 -15.73 -7.97
CA ALA A 250 6.43 -15.42 -7.54
C ALA A 250 7.13 -14.74 -8.72
N VAL A 251 7.24 -13.41 -8.68
CA VAL A 251 8.05 -12.66 -9.65
C VAL A 251 9.28 -12.13 -8.92
N PRO A 252 10.51 -12.53 -9.30
CA PRO A 252 11.70 -11.92 -8.73
C PRO A 252 11.76 -10.44 -9.13
N VAL A 253 12.14 -9.58 -8.19
CA VAL A 253 12.36 -8.15 -8.46
C VAL A 253 13.79 -7.99 -8.96
N ASP A 254 13.93 -7.60 -10.22
CA ASP A 254 15.21 -7.26 -10.83
C ASP A 254 15.71 -5.89 -10.35
N GLU A 255 17.02 -5.76 -10.12
CA GLU A 255 17.63 -4.56 -9.56
C GLU A 255 17.81 -3.42 -10.56
N ASP A 256 17.82 -3.70 -11.87
CA ASP A 256 18.10 -2.71 -12.91
C ASP A 256 17.13 -1.51 -12.92
N TRP A 257 15.92 -1.71 -12.39
CA TRP A 257 14.84 -0.72 -12.35
C TRP A 257 14.65 -0.08 -10.97
N LEU A 258 15.52 -0.41 -10.01
CA LEU A 258 15.43 0.12 -8.66
C LEU A 258 16.14 1.45 -8.54
N VAL A 259 15.67 2.27 -7.59
CA VAL A 259 16.40 3.47 -7.20
C VAL A 259 17.78 3.06 -6.68
N ARG A 260 18.83 3.71 -7.21
CA ARG A 260 20.23 3.46 -6.86
C ARG A 260 20.61 4.17 -5.56
N LEU A 261 19.96 3.79 -4.47
CA LEU A 261 20.33 4.18 -3.11
C LEU A 261 21.10 3.03 -2.44
N PRO A 262 22.06 3.32 -1.56
CA PRO A 262 22.74 2.28 -0.80
C PRO A 262 21.73 1.49 0.06
N ALA A 263 21.98 0.18 0.18
CA ALA A 263 21.08 -0.77 0.82
C ALA A 263 21.10 -0.70 2.35
#